data_AF-A0A094KBQ3-F1
#
_entry.id   AF-A0A094KBQ3-F1
#
_cell.length_a   1.000
_cell.length_b   1.000
_cell.length_c   1.000
_cell.angle_alpha   90.00
_cell.angle_beta   90.00
_cell.angle_gamma   90.00
#
_symmetry.space_group_name_H-M   'P 1'
#
loop_
_entity.id
_entity.type
_entity.pdbx_description
1 polymer ?
#
loop_
_entity_poly.entity_id
_entity_poly.type
_entity_poly.pdbx_seq_one_letter_code
_entity_poly.pdbx_strand_id
1 'polypeptide(L)'
;MPSLLVTVFILQLTIHLVNTIGASAVNTLLWNLYNSLPTPTSKAFKEQKKLQAEYLAIRKQLNSISAQDQFAKWAKLSRTHDKQLEHLEKSKAALDGHKAKFNSTVSALRWICTNGLRMLIQFCCGGLGYGLKDWEGAEESGGADEGGRGKAQHTGEHGKGRGEKGVIDGGIGPRWVDRSARRGCSAAGASGINGIQSNTAKMVSWGTIKSVLMFFGPMLLPKAIGYYRSFKENSKKGGRPIRPVPPAVSRALGILFVISVILLIATLPMFSEENIFSRTQSRIQIPVDVLFTRLTAIRPHGLTELDHRLREKLVSLESKLLYLKFGPDAIGNCLFCKADDHRSFYYYTMSSVLTPHVFNLAVLAAATSGMFVGEEGTMWRRFATICSVIIAVVDMSYLSEYDHKLNAKATRLEDLDMFFWRTHTYRYVVLAGLDALVGWLLFLSSTNRAFVIPVSAEERLEATTKVLDSARSKMSAAAVLLNTVNRDESLRGKADGYWVNENRVMSEIMGEREVVDSVNNTLQNRVNMAAITLDADSYTKNMMGSFQSMEAPA
;
A
#
# COMPACT_ATOMS: atom_id res chain seq x y z
N MET A 1 9.83 33.07 12.01
CA MET A 1 9.58 32.79 10.58
C MET A 1 9.65 31.29 10.40
N PRO A 2 8.63 30.63 9.80
CA PRO A 2 8.73 29.18 9.60
C PRO A 2 9.98 28.90 8.75
N SER A 3 10.85 28.02 9.25
CA SER A 3 12.08 27.64 8.55
C SER A 3 11.73 27.11 7.17
N LEU A 4 12.46 27.55 6.15
CA LEU A 4 12.24 27.21 4.74
C LEU A 4 12.10 25.69 4.50
N LEU A 5 12.78 24.89 5.33
CA LEU A 5 12.73 23.44 5.36
C LEU A 5 11.35 22.88 5.80
N VAL A 6 10.68 23.50 6.77
CA VAL A 6 9.33 23.11 7.21
C VAL A 6 8.30 23.44 6.13
N THR A 7 8.43 24.58 5.46
CA THR A 7 7.56 24.93 4.33
C THR A 7 7.75 23.98 3.15
N VAL A 8 8.99 23.61 2.82
CA VAL A 8 9.29 22.63 1.76
C VAL A 8 8.81 21.23 2.16
N PHE A 9 8.98 20.82 3.41
CA PHE A 9 8.49 19.53 3.91
C PHE A 9 6.95 19.44 3.88
N ILE A 10 6.23 20.48 4.35
CA ILE A 10 4.77 20.51 4.30
C ILE A 10 4.27 20.49 2.84
N LEU A 11 4.94 21.23 1.96
CA LEU A 11 4.63 21.23 0.53
C LEU A 11 4.83 19.83 -0.08
N GLN A 12 5.97 19.20 0.17
CA GLN A 12 6.29 17.87 -0.34
C GLN A 12 5.35 16.80 0.23
N LEU A 13 5.01 16.90 1.52
CA LEU A 13 4.02 16.04 2.17
C LEU A 13 2.63 16.20 1.52
N THR A 14 2.24 17.43 1.19
CA THR A 14 0.95 17.71 0.53
C THR A 14 0.94 17.15 -0.88
N ILE A 15 2.02 17.32 -1.65
CA ILE A 15 2.17 16.74 -2.98
C ILE A 15 2.14 15.21 -2.92
N HIS A 16 2.83 14.61 -1.95
CA HIS A 16 2.89 13.17 -1.77
C HIS A 16 1.55 12.58 -1.31
N LEU A 17 0.78 13.30 -0.48
CA LEU A 17 -0.59 12.93 -0.11
C LEU A 17 -1.54 12.98 -1.30
N VAL A 18 -1.47 14.04 -2.11
CA VAL A 18 -2.30 14.16 -3.33
C VAL A 18 -1.95 13.07 -4.35
N ASN A 19 -0.68 12.71 -4.48
CA ASN A 19 -0.24 11.66 -5.39
C ASN A 19 -0.53 10.23 -4.87
N THR A 20 -0.56 10.02 -3.56
CA THR A 20 -0.86 8.70 -2.96
C THR A 20 -2.35 8.38 -2.87
N ILE A 21 -3.20 9.39 -2.72
CA ILE A 21 -4.66 9.23 -2.71
C ILE A 21 -5.20 8.94 -4.12
N GLY A 22 -4.42 9.25 -5.17
CA GLY A 22 -4.77 9.03 -6.57
C GLY A 22 -5.69 10.12 -7.12
N ALA A 23 -5.34 10.66 -8.30
CA ALA A 23 -6.08 11.77 -8.93
C ALA A 23 -7.56 11.44 -9.16
N SER A 24 -7.89 10.16 -9.42
CA SER A 24 -9.26 9.71 -9.64
C SER A 24 -10.12 9.75 -8.38
N ALA A 25 -9.56 9.45 -7.20
CA ALA A 25 -10.28 9.48 -5.93
C ALA A 25 -10.59 10.92 -5.49
N VAL A 26 -9.63 11.84 -5.67
CA VAL A 26 -9.82 13.27 -5.40
C VAL A 26 -10.87 13.88 -6.32
N ASN A 27 -10.80 13.58 -7.63
CA ASN A 27 -11.78 14.05 -8.61
C ASN A 27 -13.19 13.52 -8.30
N THR A 28 -13.31 12.25 -7.88
CA THR A 28 -14.60 11.66 -7.50
C THR A 28 -15.16 12.26 -6.22
N LEU A 29 -14.32 12.55 -5.23
CA LEU A 29 -14.71 13.20 -3.98
C LEU A 29 -15.16 14.65 -4.22
N LEU A 30 -14.40 15.40 -5.01
CA LEU A 30 -14.76 16.76 -5.42
C LEU A 30 -16.05 16.81 -6.25
N TRP A 31 -16.25 15.83 -7.13
CA TRP A 31 -17.50 15.70 -7.89
C TRP A 31 -18.71 15.41 -6.99
N ASN A 32 -18.54 14.53 -6.00
CA ASN A 32 -19.59 14.23 -5.02
C ASN A 32 -19.91 15.44 -4.14
N LEU A 33 -18.89 16.17 -3.71
CA LEU A 33 -19.05 17.41 -2.94
C LEU A 33 -19.71 18.51 -3.79
N TYR A 34 -19.31 18.66 -5.05
CA TYR A 34 -19.91 19.60 -6.00
C TYR A 34 -21.40 19.34 -6.24
N ASN A 35 -21.81 18.06 -6.27
CA ASN A 35 -23.22 17.68 -6.39
C ASN A 35 -24.00 17.72 -5.07
N SER A 36 -23.34 17.91 -3.92
CA SER A 36 -24.00 18.16 -2.64
C SER A 36 -24.47 19.61 -2.48
N LEU A 37 -23.87 20.52 -3.25
CA LEU A 37 -24.27 21.93 -3.32
C LEU A 37 -25.50 22.08 -4.24
N PRO A 38 -26.36 23.10 -4.01
CA PRO A 38 -27.57 23.33 -4.80
C PRO A 38 -27.25 23.96 -6.17
N THR A 39 -26.54 23.21 -7.01
CA THR A 39 -26.13 23.57 -8.38
C THR A 39 -27.12 23.00 -9.41
N PRO A 40 -27.12 23.50 -10.66
CA PRO A 40 -27.96 22.93 -11.73
C PRO A 40 -27.66 21.45 -12.02
N THR A 41 -26.46 20.96 -11.74
CA THR A 41 -26.08 19.54 -11.94
C THR A 41 -26.74 18.60 -10.93
N SER A 42 -26.95 19.05 -9.68
CA SER A 42 -27.63 18.22 -8.66
C SER A 42 -29.13 18.06 -8.97
N LYS A 43 -29.75 19.04 -9.63
CA LYS A 43 -31.11 18.91 -10.19
C LYS A 43 -31.16 17.89 -11.32
N ALA A 44 -30.24 17.98 -12.29
CA ALA A 44 -30.13 17.00 -13.38
C ALA A 44 -29.87 15.57 -12.89
N PHE A 45 -29.09 15.39 -11.82
CA PHE A 45 -28.85 14.07 -11.21
C PHE A 45 -30.09 13.49 -10.51
N LYS A 46 -30.92 14.34 -9.88
CA LYS A 46 -32.21 13.92 -9.31
C LYS A 46 -33.21 13.51 -10.40
N GLU A 47 -33.25 14.25 -11.50
CA GLU A 47 -34.08 13.91 -12.66
C GLU A 47 -33.64 12.59 -13.31
N GLN A 48 -32.33 12.36 -13.46
CA GLN A 48 -31.81 11.07 -13.94
C GLN A 48 -32.24 9.90 -13.04
N LYS A 49 -32.14 10.06 -11.71
CA LYS A 49 -32.59 9.01 -10.77
C LYS A 49 -34.09 8.73 -10.89
N LYS A 50 -34.90 9.77 -11.10
CA LYS A 50 -36.34 9.63 -11.31
C LYS A 50 -36.64 8.85 -12.59
N LEU A 51 -36.01 9.23 -13.71
CA LEU A 51 -36.13 8.52 -14.99
C LEU A 51 -35.68 7.06 -14.88
N GLN A 52 -34.63 6.78 -14.09
CA GLN A 52 -34.14 5.42 -13.89
C GLN A 52 -35.14 4.56 -13.11
N ALA A 53 -35.80 5.13 -12.10
CA ALA A 53 -36.85 4.45 -11.35
C ALA A 53 -38.07 4.16 -12.25
N GLU A 54 -38.48 5.13 -13.08
CA GLU A 54 -39.58 4.97 -14.05
C GLU A 54 -39.26 3.90 -15.10
N TYR A 55 -38.04 3.88 -15.63
CA TYR A 55 -37.57 2.84 -16.56
C TYR A 55 -37.57 1.44 -15.93
N LEU A 56 -37.06 1.29 -14.70
CA LEU A 56 -37.05 0.00 -14.00
C LEU A 56 -38.47 -0.49 -13.72
N ALA A 57 -39.42 0.40 -13.41
CA ALA A 57 -40.82 0.06 -13.25
C ALA A 57 -41.44 -0.46 -14.55
N ILE A 58 -41.19 0.23 -15.68
CA ILE A 58 -41.67 -0.19 -17.01
C ILE A 58 -41.05 -1.53 -17.43
N ARG A 59 -39.75 -1.74 -17.19
CA ARG A 59 -39.08 -3.01 -17.47
C ARG A 59 -39.68 -4.17 -16.68
N LYS A 60 -40.00 -3.94 -15.39
CA LYS A 60 -40.68 -4.94 -14.56
C LYS A 60 -42.06 -5.29 -15.13
N GLN A 61 -42.82 -4.29 -15.58
CA GLN A 61 -44.13 -4.49 -16.21
C GLN A 61 -44.04 -5.20 -17.57
N LEU A 62 -43.00 -4.94 -18.36
CA LEU A 62 -42.79 -5.60 -19.64
C LEU A 62 -42.48 -7.09 -19.46
N ASN A 63 -41.67 -7.43 -18.45
CA ASN A 63 -41.33 -8.81 -18.12
C ASN A 63 -42.50 -9.60 -17.52
N SER A 64 -43.54 -8.93 -17.00
CA SER A 64 -44.73 -9.58 -16.45
C SER A 64 -45.87 -9.77 -17.47
N ILE A 65 -45.65 -9.46 -18.75
CA ILE A 65 -46.69 -9.54 -19.79
C ILE A 65 -46.21 -10.51 -20.89
N SER A 66 -47.04 -11.51 -21.22
CA SER A 66 -46.82 -12.39 -22.37
C SER A 66 -46.92 -11.61 -23.69
N ALA A 67 -45.88 -11.70 -24.51
CA ALA A 67 -45.83 -11.03 -25.82
C ALA A 67 -46.81 -11.66 -26.85
N GLN A 68 -47.24 -12.91 -26.62
CA GLN A 68 -48.12 -13.65 -27.53
C GLN A 68 -49.60 -13.34 -27.26
N ASP A 69 -50.03 -13.30 -26.00
CA ASP A 69 -51.45 -13.16 -25.66
C ASP A 69 -51.90 -11.69 -25.58
N GLN A 70 -51.00 -10.79 -25.16
CA GLN A 70 -51.30 -9.37 -24.95
C GLN A 70 -50.47 -8.45 -25.85
N PHE A 71 -50.30 -8.84 -27.12
CA PHE A 71 -49.42 -8.16 -28.08
C PHE A 71 -49.63 -6.65 -28.16
N ALA A 72 -50.89 -6.16 -28.20
CA ALA A 72 -51.18 -4.73 -28.30
C ALA A 72 -50.67 -3.93 -27.07
N LYS A 73 -50.79 -4.51 -25.87
CA LYS A 73 -50.31 -3.91 -24.61
C LYS A 73 -48.79 -4.00 -24.52
N TRP A 74 -48.22 -5.15 -24.88
CA TRP A 74 -46.79 -5.38 -24.96
C TRP A 74 -46.12 -4.40 -25.94
N ALA A 75 -46.65 -4.24 -27.15
CA ALA A 75 -46.12 -3.35 -28.17
C ALA A 75 -46.16 -1.87 -27.74
N LYS A 76 -47.24 -1.45 -27.05
CA LYS A 76 -47.34 -0.09 -26.49
C LYS A 76 -46.30 0.14 -25.39
N LEU A 77 -46.12 -0.84 -24.50
CA LEU A 77 -45.18 -0.76 -23.38
C LEU A 77 -43.72 -0.82 -23.84
N SER A 78 -43.40 -1.63 -24.86
CA SER A 78 -42.08 -1.68 -25.49
C SER A 78 -41.70 -0.33 -26.09
N ARG A 79 -42.62 0.33 -26.83
CA ARG A 79 -42.36 1.68 -27.36
C ARG A 79 -42.11 2.71 -26.27
N THR A 80 -42.80 2.61 -25.12
CA THR A 80 -42.53 3.49 -23.98
C THR A 80 -41.22 3.17 -23.29
N HIS A 81 -40.84 1.89 -23.22
CA HIS A 81 -39.55 1.44 -22.72
C HIS A 81 -38.41 2.03 -23.56
N ASP A 82 -38.51 1.93 -24.88
CA ASP A 82 -37.47 2.41 -25.81
C ASP A 82 -37.34 3.94 -25.76
N LYS A 83 -38.46 4.68 -25.67
CA LYS A 83 -38.44 6.14 -25.48
C LYS A 83 -37.78 6.56 -24.15
N GLN A 84 -38.07 5.85 -23.06
CA GLN A 84 -37.49 6.14 -21.74
C GLN A 84 -36.00 5.79 -21.70
N LEU A 85 -35.59 4.72 -22.38
CA LEU A 85 -34.19 4.35 -22.57
C LEU A 85 -33.43 5.45 -23.33
N GLU A 86 -34.00 5.97 -24.42
CA GLU A 86 -33.40 7.07 -25.18
C GLU A 86 -33.23 8.34 -24.33
N HIS A 87 -34.23 8.70 -23.52
CA HIS A 87 -34.14 9.83 -22.57
C HIS A 87 -33.07 9.60 -21.48
N LEU A 88 -32.95 8.37 -20.99
CA LEU A 88 -31.91 8.00 -20.02
C LEU A 88 -30.51 8.09 -20.61
N GLU A 89 -30.30 7.61 -21.84
CA GLU A 89 -29.01 7.70 -22.51
C GLU A 89 -28.62 9.15 -22.79
N LYS A 90 -29.55 10.00 -23.25
CA LYS A 90 -29.31 11.43 -23.46
C LYS A 90 -28.94 12.17 -22.17
N SER A 91 -29.69 11.93 -21.09
CA SER A 91 -29.42 12.57 -19.79
C SER A 91 -28.09 12.08 -19.18
N LYS A 92 -27.78 10.79 -19.32
CA LYS A 92 -26.50 10.21 -18.90
C LYS A 92 -25.34 10.80 -19.70
N ALA A 93 -25.44 10.88 -21.02
CA ALA A 93 -24.40 11.47 -21.87
C ALA A 93 -24.13 12.93 -21.53
N ALA A 94 -25.17 13.72 -21.21
CA ALA A 94 -25.02 15.10 -20.75
C ALA A 94 -24.26 15.17 -19.40
N LEU A 95 -24.63 14.34 -18.43
CA LEU A 95 -23.96 14.27 -17.12
C LEU A 95 -22.51 13.80 -17.23
N ASP A 96 -22.23 12.81 -18.07
CA ASP A 96 -20.88 12.32 -18.34
C ASP A 96 -20.03 13.40 -19.03
N GLY A 97 -20.63 14.18 -19.93
CA GLY A 97 -19.99 15.35 -20.53
C GLY A 97 -19.65 16.45 -19.51
N HIS A 98 -20.55 16.71 -18.55
CA HIS A 98 -20.28 17.65 -17.45
C HIS A 98 -19.18 17.14 -16.52
N LYS A 99 -19.18 15.85 -16.19
CA LYS A 99 -18.15 15.21 -15.37
C LYS A 99 -16.79 15.23 -16.06
N ALA A 100 -16.73 14.99 -17.37
CA ALA A 100 -15.50 15.08 -18.14
C ALA A 100 -14.92 16.50 -18.15
N LYS A 101 -15.77 17.52 -18.38
CA LYS A 101 -15.36 18.94 -18.30
C LYS A 101 -14.86 19.30 -16.90
N PHE A 102 -15.59 18.91 -15.86
CA PHE A 102 -15.18 19.12 -14.47
C PHE A 102 -13.84 18.45 -14.15
N ASN A 103 -13.66 17.18 -14.53
CA ASN A 103 -12.41 16.45 -14.33
C ASN A 103 -11.25 17.10 -15.09
N SER A 104 -11.47 17.59 -16.31
CA SER A 104 -10.47 18.32 -17.08
C SER A 104 -10.09 19.63 -16.41
N THR A 105 -11.07 20.42 -15.93
CA THR A 105 -10.83 21.68 -15.22
C THR A 105 -10.11 21.46 -13.89
N VAL A 106 -10.53 20.49 -13.10
CA VAL A 106 -9.90 20.15 -11.81
C VAL A 106 -8.49 19.61 -12.03
N SER A 107 -8.27 18.81 -13.08
CA SER A 107 -6.92 18.31 -13.41
C SER A 107 -6.00 19.42 -13.89
N ALA A 108 -6.49 20.34 -14.73
CA ALA A 108 -5.75 21.52 -15.14
C ALA A 108 -5.43 22.44 -13.95
N LEU A 109 -6.42 22.72 -13.09
CA LEU A 109 -6.23 23.51 -11.87
C LEU A 109 -5.23 22.86 -10.92
N ARG A 110 -5.31 21.54 -10.73
CA ARG A 110 -4.36 20.78 -9.92
C ARG A 110 -2.96 20.88 -10.50
N TRP A 111 -2.78 20.69 -11.81
CA TRP A 111 -1.50 20.84 -12.49
C TRP A 111 -0.94 22.26 -12.34
N ILE A 112 -1.78 23.29 -12.48
CA ILE A 112 -1.39 24.69 -12.25
C ILE A 112 -1.03 24.92 -10.78
N CYS A 113 -1.75 24.35 -9.82
CA CYS A 113 -1.41 24.51 -8.40
C CYS A 113 -0.13 23.78 -8.03
N THR A 114 0.13 22.58 -8.57
CA THR A 114 1.35 21.81 -8.26
C THR A 114 2.56 22.35 -9.00
N ASN A 115 2.44 22.63 -10.29
CA ASN A 115 3.56 23.10 -11.12
C ASN A 115 3.71 24.62 -11.11
N GLY A 116 2.61 25.38 -10.97
CA GLY A 116 2.65 26.83 -10.83
C GLY A 116 3.20 27.27 -9.47
N LEU A 117 2.91 26.56 -8.37
CA LEU A 117 3.53 26.84 -7.07
C LEU A 117 5.03 26.50 -7.08
N ARG A 118 5.41 25.43 -7.78
CA ARG A 118 6.80 25.07 -8.03
C ARG A 118 7.52 26.14 -8.87
N MET A 119 6.89 26.64 -9.95
CA MET A 119 7.38 27.75 -10.76
C MET A 119 7.49 29.05 -9.94
N LEU A 120 6.53 29.37 -9.08
CA LEU A 120 6.57 30.55 -8.21
C LEU A 120 7.69 30.48 -7.18
N ILE A 121 7.91 29.31 -6.57
CA ILE A 121 9.03 29.08 -5.65
C ILE A 121 10.36 29.15 -6.40
N GLN A 122 10.42 28.59 -7.61
CA GLN A 122 11.61 28.62 -8.47
C GLN A 122 11.88 30.03 -9.02
N PHE A 123 10.87 30.86 -9.22
CA PHE A 123 11.00 32.26 -9.63
C PHE A 123 11.40 33.17 -8.45
N CYS A 124 10.77 32.99 -7.28
CA CYS A 124 11.10 33.73 -6.06
C CYS A 124 12.48 33.34 -5.47
N CYS A 125 12.90 32.08 -5.56
CA CYS A 125 14.24 31.64 -5.14
C CYS A 125 15.28 31.75 -6.28
N GLY A 126 14.87 31.69 -7.55
CA GLY A 126 15.75 31.83 -8.71
C GLY A 126 16.27 33.25 -8.95
N GLY A 127 15.69 34.26 -8.29
CA GLY A 127 16.27 35.60 -8.17
C GLY A 127 17.60 35.64 -7.39
N LEU A 128 17.96 34.54 -6.71
CA LEU A 128 19.24 34.33 -6.02
C LEU A 128 20.02 33.21 -6.72
N GLY A 129 20.35 33.37 -8.01
CA GLY A 129 21.60 32.87 -8.61
C GLY A 129 22.02 31.40 -8.40
N TYR A 130 21.12 30.45 -8.19
CA TYR A 130 21.44 29.02 -8.24
C TYR A 130 20.83 28.40 -9.49
N GLY A 131 21.69 28.14 -10.48
CA GLY A 131 21.36 27.35 -11.66
C GLY A 131 21.11 25.91 -11.25
N LEU A 132 19.85 25.53 -11.10
CA LEU A 132 19.41 24.16 -10.88
C LEU A 132 18.90 23.62 -12.22
N LYS A 133 19.80 23.01 -12.99
CA LYS A 133 19.54 22.46 -14.33
C LYS A 133 19.10 20.99 -14.32
N ASP A 134 18.66 20.47 -13.17
CA ASP A 134 18.46 19.03 -12.95
C ASP A 134 17.00 18.62 -12.71
N TRP A 135 16.03 19.49 -13.01
CA TRP A 135 14.61 19.21 -12.74
C TRP A 135 13.75 18.93 -13.98
N GLU A 136 14.38 18.76 -15.15
CA GLU A 136 13.70 18.38 -16.41
C GLU A 136 13.75 16.86 -16.70
N GLY A 137 14.45 16.06 -15.89
CA GLY A 137 14.67 14.63 -16.17
C GLY A 137 13.61 13.63 -15.68
N ALA A 138 12.50 14.07 -15.08
CA ALA A 138 11.57 13.15 -14.38
C ALA A 138 10.07 13.34 -14.67
N GLU A 139 9.70 13.95 -15.80
CA GLU A 139 8.28 14.08 -16.20
C GLU A 139 8.01 13.73 -17.68
N GLU A 140 8.80 12.85 -18.29
CA GLU A 140 8.46 12.22 -19.58
C GLU A 140 8.36 10.70 -19.48
N SER A 141 7.35 10.23 -18.72
CA SER A 141 6.75 8.90 -18.93
C SER A 141 5.50 8.75 -18.06
N GLY A 142 4.37 9.28 -18.54
CA GLY A 142 3.10 9.11 -17.84
C GLY A 142 2.00 10.09 -18.25
N GLY A 143 1.95 10.47 -19.53
CA GLY A 143 0.91 11.32 -20.09
C GLY A 143 0.37 10.71 -21.38
N ALA A 144 -0.93 10.40 -21.36
CA ALA A 144 -1.80 10.02 -22.47
C ALA A 144 -1.65 8.61 -23.05
N ASP A 145 -2.36 7.65 -22.44
CA ASP A 145 -3.02 6.60 -23.22
C ASP A 145 -4.36 6.24 -22.58
N GLU A 146 -5.39 7.04 -22.89
CA GLU A 146 -6.80 6.60 -22.84
C GLU A 146 -7.50 7.18 -24.07
N GLY A 147 -7.35 6.46 -25.20
CA GLY A 147 -7.98 6.79 -26.47
C GLY A 147 -8.23 5.56 -27.36
N GLY A 148 -8.41 4.37 -26.78
CA GLY A 148 -8.67 3.13 -27.51
C GLY A 148 -10.16 2.86 -27.72
N ARG A 149 -10.80 3.54 -28.68
CA ARG A 149 -12.14 3.18 -29.17
C ARG A 149 -12.01 2.06 -30.21
N GLY A 150 -12.11 0.81 -29.76
CA GLY A 150 -12.24 -0.34 -30.66
C GLY A 150 -13.56 -0.27 -31.45
N LYS A 151 -13.46 -0.18 -32.78
CA LYS A 151 -14.55 -0.50 -33.70
C LYS A 151 -14.21 -1.79 -34.43
N ALA A 152 -14.98 -2.84 -34.18
CA ALA A 152 -15.02 -4.03 -35.01
C ALA A 152 -16.00 -3.81 -36.18
N GLN A 153 -15.44 -3.86 -37.39
CA GLN A 153 -15.90 -4.60 -38.58
C GLN A 153 -17.40 -4.73 -38.89
N HIS A 154 -17.83 -4.13 -40.01
CA HIS A 154 -18.72 -4.78 -40.99
C HIS A 154 -18.64 -4.10 -42.39
N THR A 155 -18.27 -4.92 -43.38
CA THR A 155 -18.65 -4.96 -44.81
C THR A 155 -19.20 -3.72 -45.54
N GLY A 156 -18.64 -3.43 -46.73
CA GLY A 156 -19.29 -2.64 -47.80
C GLY A 156 -18.35 -2.27 -48.96
N GLU A 157 -18.76 -2.59 -50.18
CA GLU A 157 -18.04 -2.57 -51.45
C GLU A 157 -17.64 -1.19 -52.03
N HIS A 158 -16.89 -1.28 -53.14
CA HIS A 158 -16.71 -0.32 -54.26
C HIS A 158 -15.56 0.71 -54.21
N GLY A 159 -14.50 0.38 -54.95
CA GLY A 159 -14.33 0.94 -56.30
C GLY A 159 -13.42 2.16 -56.51
N LYS A 160 -12.37 1.91 -57.32
CA LYS A 160 -11.74 2.82 -58.32
C LYS A 160 -10.73 3.88 -57.85
N GLY A 161 -9.45 3.61 -58.17
CA GLY A 161 -8.79 4.29 -59.30
C GLY A 161 -7.67 5.30 -59.00
N ARG A 162 -6.50 5.03 -59.62
CA ARG A 162 -5.39 5.95 -60.03
C ARG A 162 -4.68 6.72 -58.89
N GLY A 163 -3.37 6.91 -58.87
CA GLY A 163 -2.29 6.68 -59.84
C GLY A 163 -1.15 7.65 -59.52
N GLU A 164 0.11 7.25 -59.76
CA GLU A 164 1.32 8.09 -59.95
C GLU A 164 1.82 8.93 -58.73
N LYS A 165 3.09 9.31 -58.54
CA LYS A 165 4.49 9.03 -58.98
C LYS A 165 5.37 10.03 -58.17
N GLY A 166 6.69 9.77 -58.04
CA GLY A 166 7.74 10.74 -57.63
C GLY A 166 8.19 10.58 -56.16
N VAL A 167 9.42 10.20 -55.78
CA VAL A 167 10.79 10.70 -56.12
C VAL A 167 10.86 12.22 -55.86
N ILE A 168 11.77 12.88 -55.11
CA ILE A 168 13.23 12.77 -54.92
C ILE A 168 13.67 13.55 -53.64
N ASP A 169 14.84 13.19 -53.10
CA ASP A 169 15.88 13.88 -52.30
C ASP A 169 15.77 15.34 -51.81
N GLY A 170 16.50 15.62 -50.72
CA GLY A 170 17.26 16.87 -50.57
C GLY A 170 17.37 17.43 -49.14
N GLY A 171 18.58 17.41 -48.56
CA GLY A 171 18.89 18.03 -47.27
C GLY A 171 19.11 19.55 -47.31
N ILE A 172 19.65 20.09 -46.20
CA ILE A 172 20.43 21.34 -45.99
C ILE A 172 20.01 22.01 -44.66
N GLY A 173 20.99 22.26 -43.79
CA GLY A 173 20.87 23.17 -42.64
C GLY A 173 21.34 24.60 -42.96
N PRO A 174 21.13 25.58 -42.07
CA PRO A 174 22.20 26.50 -41.61
C PRO A 174 22.05 26.80 -40.10
N ARG A 175 23.04 27.14 -39.25
CA ARG A 175 24.24 28.01 -39.20
C ARG A 175 23.99 29.50 -38.85
N TRP A 176 24.67 29.94 -37.77
CA TRP A 176 24.94 31.29 -37.22
C TRP A 176 23.77 31.99 -36.48
N VAL A 177 23.93 32.72 -35.36
CA VAL A 177 24.77 33.91 -35.14
C VAL A 177 25.02 34.17 -33.62
N ASP A 178 26.18 34.76 -33.37
CA ASP A 178 26.82 35.28 -32.15
C ASP A 178 26.12 36.49 -31.47
N ARG A 179 26.28 36.66 -30.14
CA ARG A 179 26.29 38.00 -29.50
C ARG A 179 26.92 37.98 -28.09
N SER A 180 28.08 38.61 -28.02
CA SER A 180 28.82 39.05 -26.83
C SER A 180 28.12 40.15 -26.01
N ALA A 181 28.30 40.18 -24.68
CA ALA A 181 28.37 41.42 -23.90
C ALA A 181 29.07 41.22 -22.54
N ARG A 182 30.11 42.03 -22.30
CA ARG A 182 30.87 42.19 -21.06
C ARG A 182 30.06 42.99 -20.02
N ARG A 183 30.33 42.77 -18.72
CA ARG A 183 30.54 43.84 -17.71
C ARG A 183 31.08 43.24 -16.41
N GLY A 184 32.22 43.76 -15.94
CA GLY A 184 32.72 43.54 -14.59
C GLY A 184 32.30 44.67 -13.64
N CYS A 185 32.37 44.41 -12.34
CA CYS A 185 32.57 45.43 -11.31
C CYS A 185 33.09 44.79 -10.00
N SER A 186 33.94 45.55 -9.32
CA SER A 186 34.82 45.19 -8.20
C SER A 186 34.15 44.94 -6.85
N ALA A 187 34.97 44.31 -6.01
CA ALA A 187 34.97 44.16 -4.56
C ALA A 187 34.35 45.28 -3.69
N ALA A 188 33.73 44.86 -2.58
CA ALA A 188 33.72 45.58 -1.30
C ALA A 188 33.66 44.54 -0.16
N GLY A 189 34.55 44.67 0.81
CA GLY A 189 34.63 43.81 2.00
C GLY A 189 33.94 44.41 3.23
N ALA A 190 34.23 43.75 4.36
CA ALA A 190 34.05 44.15 5.76
C ALA A 190 32.81 43.60 6.51
N SER A 191 33.11 42.55 7.30
CA SER A 191 33.03 42.57 8.76
C SER A 191 31.66 42.66 9.48
N GLY A 192 31.35 41.57 10.19
CA GLY A 192 30.96 41.64 11.60
C GLY A 192 29.48 41.47 11.92
N ILE A 193 29.05 40.24 12.20
CA ILE A 193 28.01 39.97 13.22
C ILE A 193 28.40 38.70 13.99
N ASN A 194 28.92 38.90 15.19
CA ASN A 194 29.02 37.87 16.22
C ASN A 194 27.63 37.58 16.79
N GLY A 195 27.37 36.30 17.08
CA GLY A 195 26.42 35.90 18.10
C GLY A 195 24.99 35.64 17.63
N ILE A 196 24.75 34.46 17.05
CA ILE A 196 23.53 33.70 17.37
C ILE A 196 23.93 32.26 17.68
N GLN A 197 23.76 31.97 18.96
CA GLN A 197 23.91 30.71 19.65
C GLN A 197 23.00 29.62 19.06
N SER A 198 23.56 28.42 18.95
CA SER A 198 22.90 27.11 19.09
C SER A 198 21.53 26.90 18.42
N ASN A 199 21.50 26.19 17.30
CA ASN A 199 20.44 25.23 17.03
C ASN A 199 21.07 23.93 16.55
N THR A 200 21.40 23.11 17.53
CA THR A 200 21.58 21.67 17.39
C THR A 200 20.37 21.09 16.64
N ALA A 201 20.64 20.18 15.71
CA ALA A 201 19.64 19.32 15.10
C ALA A 201 18.87 18.58 16.22
N LYS A 202 17.72 19.12 16.62
CA LYS A 202 16.81 18.44 17.53
C LYS A 202 16.11 17.35 16.73
N MET A 203 16.56 16.11 16.92
CA MET A 203 15.62 14.98 16.94
C MET A 203 14.41 15.41 17.77
N VAL A 204 13.21 15.07 17.32
CA VAL A 204 11.95 15.43 17.99
C VAL A 204 12.08 15.04 19.47
N SER A 205 12.21 16.04 20.35
CA SER A 205 12.37 15.81 21.78
C SER A 205 11.17 15.01 22.28
N TRP A 206 11.38 14.07 23.19
CA TRP A 206 10.29 13.34 23.85
C TRP A 206 9.24 14.28 24.45
N GLY A 207 9.65 15.48 24.88
CA GLY A 207 8.73 16.54 25.31
C GLY A 207 7.84 17.08 24.18
N THR A 208 8.36 17.18 22.96
CA THR A 208 7.60 17.57 21.76
C THR A 208 6.66 16.45 21.31
N ILE A 209 7.09 15.19 21.37
CA ILE A 209 6.20 14.04 21.09
C ILE A 209 5.07 13.99 22.12
N LYS A 210 5.39 14.19 23.41
CA LYS A 210 4.42 14.20 24.50
C LYS A 210 3.41 15.36 24.36
N SER A 211 3.86 16.55 23.97
CA SER A 211 2.96 17.70 23.78
C SER A 211 2.06 17.52 22.56
N VAL A 212 2.60 17.01 21.45
CA VAL A 212 1.82 16.64 20.25
C VAL A 212 0.82 15.53 20.57
N LEU A 213 1.22 14.51 21.33
CA LEU A 213 0.34 13.40 21.71
C LEU A 213 -0.73 13.84 22.72
N MET A 214 -0.43 14.74 23.66
CA MET A 214 -1.46 15.28 24.56
C MET A 214 -2.45 16.17 23.81
N PHE A 215 -1.98 16.95 22.82
CA PHE A 215 -2.84 17.86 22.07
C PHE A 215 -3.68 17.14 21.01
N PHE A 216 -3.06 16.29 20.18
CA PHE A 216 -3.74 15.58 19.11
C PHE A 216 -4.28 14.21 19.53
N GLY A 217 -3.86 13.66 20.67
CA GLY A 217 -4.31 12.37 21.19
C GLY A 217 -5.83 12.25 21.28
N PRO A 218 -6.54 13.18 21.93
CA PRO A 218 -8.02 13.13 22.01
C PRO A 218 -8.73 13.18 20.65
N MET A 219 -8.10 13.75 19.62
CA MET A 219 -8.68 13.87 18.27
C MET A 219 -8.30 12.71 17.34
N LEU A 220 -7.08 12.20 17.45
CA LEU A 220 -6.55 11.11 16.63
C LEU A 220 -6.93 9.73 17.18
N LEU A 221 -6.99 9.57 18.51
CA LEU A 221 -7.28 8.28 19.15
C LEU A 221 -8.66 7.72 18.76
N PRO A 222 -9.76 8.50 18.74
CA PRO A 222 -11.06 7.98 18.30
C PRO A 222 -11.06 7.58 16.82
N LYS A 223 -10.33 8.32 15.97
CA LYS A 223 -10.19 7.98 14.54
C LYS A 223 -9.32 6.74 14.32
N ALA A 224 -8.25 6.59 15.09
CA ALA A 224 -7.40 5.40 15.04
C ALA A 224 -8.17 4.16 15.52
N ILE A 225 -8.98 4.28 16.58
CA ILE A 225 -9.87 3.21 17.06
C ILE A 225 -10.93 2.89 16.01
N GLY A 226 -11.54 3.91 15.39
CA GLY A 226 -12.51 3.74 14.30
C GLY A 226 -11.90 3.02 13.09
N TYR A 227 -10.69 3.38 12.69
CA TYR A 227 -9.95 2.74 11.62
C TYR A 227 -9.56 1.29 11.97
N TYR A 228 -9.13 1.03 13.19
CA TYR A 228 -8.85 -0.33 13.67
C TYR A 228 -10.10 -1.20 13.68
N ARG A 229 -11.24 -0.67 14.14
CA ARG A 229 -12.53 -1.37 14.13
C ARG A 229 -13.00 -1.67 12.70
N SER A 230 -12.95 -0.69 11.80
CA SER A 230 -13.33 -0.90 10.40
C SER A 230 -12.41 -1.91 9.70
N PHE A 231 -11.12 -1.91 10.01
CA PHE A 231 -10.16 -2.88 9.51
C PHE A 231 -10.47 -4.30 10.00
N LYS A 232 -10.76 -4.47 11.30
CA LYS A 232 -11.16 -5.75 11.90
C LYS A 232 -12.49 -6.26 11.32
N GLU A 233 -13.46 -5.39 11.09
CA GLU A 233 -14.74 -5.74 10.46
C GLU A 233 -14.57 -6.14 9.00
N ASN A 234 -13.71 -5.45 8.24
CA ASN A 234 -13.40 -5.82 6.86
C ASN A 234 -12.72 -7.18 6.76
N SER A 235 -11.84 -7.53 7.70
CA SER A 235 -11.26 -8.87 7.78
C SER A 235 -12.31 -9.96 8.01
N LYS A 236 -13.38 -9.68 8.76
CA LYS A 236 -14.50 -10.62 8.95
C LYS A 236 -15.41 -10.72 7.72
N LYS A 237 -15.57 -9.61 6.98
CA LYS A 237 -16.40 -9.55 5.76
C LYS A 237 -15.76 -10.22 4.54
N GLY A 238 -14.44 -10.45 4.57
CA GLY A 238 -13.69 -11.05 3.46
C GLY A 238 -14.04 -12.51 3.14
N GLY A 239 -14.80 -13.20 4.01
CA GLY A 239 -15.34 -14.54 3.73
C GLY A 239 -14.32 -15.68 3.73
N ARG A 240 -13.05 -15.41 4.05
CA ARG A 240 -11.99 -16.43 4.16
C ARG A 240 -11.77 -16.80 5.63
N PRO A 241 -11.75 -18.09 5.99
CA PRO A 241 -11.46 -18.51 7.36
C PRO A 241 -9.98 -18.27 7.72
N ILE A 242 -9.72 -18.14 9.01
CA ILE A 242 -8.34 -18.09 9.55
C ILE A 242 -7.67 -19.42 9.25
N ARG A 243 -6.50 -19.35 8.61
CA ARG A 243 -5.72 -20.49 8.16
C ARG A 243 -4.36 -20.51 8.87
N PRO A 244 -3.76 -21.70 9.10
CA PRO A 244 -2.37 -21.80 9.54
C PRO A 244 -1.40 -21.27 8.47
N VAL A 245 -0.24 -20.78 8.91
CA VAL A 245 0.76 -20.17 8.03
C VAL A 245 1.15 -21.15 6.90
N PRO A 246 1.08 -20.75 5.62
CA PRO A 246 1.56 -21.57 4.51
C PRO A 246 3.03 -21.97 4.70
N PRO A 247 3.45 -23.20 4.34
CA PRO A 247 4.84 -23.65 4.55
C PRO A 247 5.86 -22.80 3.77
N ALA A 248 5.50 -22.25 2.61
CA ALA A 248 6.35 -21.32 1.87
C ALA A 248 6.59 -20.00 2.63
N VAL A 249 5.52 -19.42 3.20
CA VAL A 249 5.59 -18.20 4.00
C VAL A 249 6.34 -18.45 5.32
N SER A 250 6.16 -19.61 5.94
CA SER A 250 6.89 -19.99 7.15
C SER A 250 8.42 -20.02 6.94
N ARG A 251 8.89 -20.53 5.80
CA ARG A 251 10.32 -20.51 5.45
C ARG A 251 10.84 -19.08 5.27
N ALA A 252 10.09 -18.23 4.57
CA ALA A 252 10.44 -16.82 4.38
C ALA A 252 10.47 -16.05 5.71
N LEU A 253 9.49 -16.28 6.60
CA LEU A 253 9.49 -15.74 7.95
C LEU A 253 10.71 -16.20 8.75
N GLY A 254 11.09 -17.47 8.63
CA GLY A 254 12.32 -18.00 9.24
C GLY A 254 13.57 -17.27 8.74
N ILE A 255 13.69 -17.05 7.43
CA ILE A 255 14.82 -16.32 6.82
C ILE A 255 14.86 -14.87 7.34
N LEU A 256 13.75 -14.15 7.30
CA LEU A 256 13.67 -12.77 7.79
C LEU A 256 13.97 -12.68 9.29
N PHE A 257 13.52 -13.65 10.09
CA PHE A 257 13.83 -13.71 11.52
C PHE A 257 15.33 -13.90 11.76
N VAL A 258 15.95 -14.88 11.10
CA VAL A 258 17.40 -15.14 11.24
C VAL A 258 18.21 -13.91 10.84
N ILE A 259 17.84 -13.25 9.74
CA ILE A 259 18.56 -12.08 9.25
C ILE A 259 18.36 -10.88 10.16
N SER A 260 17.14 -10.64 10.65
CA SER A 260 16.87 -9.62 11.67
C SER A 260 17.70 -9.86 12.93
N VAL A 261 17.84 -11.11 13.38
CA VAL A 261 18.71 -11.47 14.52
C VAL A 261 20.18 -11.22 14.21
N ILE A 262 20.67 -11.59 13.01
CA ILE A 262 22.06 -11.32 12.60
C ILE A 262 22.34 -9.81 12.57
N LEU A 263 21.43 -9.01 12.02
CA LEU A 263 21.54 -7.56 11.99
C LEU A 263 21.55 -6.97 13.42
N LEU A 264 20.72 -7.48 14.33
CA LEU A 264 20.75 -7.08 15.74
C LEU A 264 22.06 -7.49 16.42
N ILE A 265 22.59 -8.68 16.16
CA ILE A 265 23.89 -9.11 16.67
C ILE A 265 25.01 -8.19 16.15
N ALA A 266 24.93 -7.76 14.89
CA ALA A 266 25.89 -6.81 14.29
C ALA A 266 25.86 -5.41 14.96
N THR A 267 24.85 -5.10 15.80
CA THR A 267 24.86 -3.87 16.61
C THR A 267 25.79 -3.94 17.82
N LEU A 268 26.21 -5.15 18.21
CA LEU A 268 27.04 -5.33 19.40
C LEU A 268 28.44 -4.74 19.18
N PRO A 269 29.07 -4.18 20.23
CA PRO A 269 30.36 -3.50 20.13
C PRO A 269 31.51 -4.43 19.72
N MET A 270 31.31 -5.76 19.74
CA MET A 270 32.28 -6.74 19.25
C MET A 270 32.38 -6.77 17.72
N PHE A 271 31.30 -6.40 17.01
CA PHE A 271 31.25 -6.39 15.54
C PHE A 271 31.44 -4.99 14.95
N SER A 272 31.74 -4.01 15.81
CA SER A 272 32.06 -2.64 15.40
C SER A 272 33.55 -2.39 15.59
N GLU A 273 34.14 -1.56 14.73
CA GLU A 273 35.53 -1.14 14.88
C GLU A 273 35.74 -0.40 16.21
N GLU A 274 36.91 -0.57 16.81
CA GLU A 274 37.18 0.05 18.11
C GLU A 274 37.41 1.56 17.98
N ASN A 275 36.77 2.34 18.87
CA ASN A 275 37.07 3.76 18.99
C ASN A 275 38.29 3.99 19.89
N ILE A 276 39.37 4.52 19.31
CA ILE A 276 40.64 4.77 20.02
C ILE A 276 40.44 5.80 21.14
N PHE A 277 39.62 6.83 20.93
CA PHE A 277 39.39 7.88 21.92
C PHE A 277 38.57 7.39 23.12
N SER A 278 37.59 6.50 22.88
CA SER A 278 36.82 5.89 23.98
C SER A 278 37.64 4.84 24.74
N ARG A 279 38.46 4.04 24.06
CA ARG A 279 39.35 3.06 24.72
C ARG A 279 40.40 3.74 25.60
N THR A 280 41.01 4.81 25.10
CA THR A 280 42.07 5.55 25.82
C THR A 280 41.54 6.62 26.79
N GLN A 281 40.21 6.80 26.86
CA GLN A 281 39.54 7.83 27.67
C GLN A 281 40.17 9.22 27.48
N SER A 282 40.41 9.60 26.22
CA SER A 282 41.15 10.82 25.86
C SER A 282 40.27 11.86 25.19
N ARG A 283 40.61 13.14 25.41
CA ARG A 283 39.96 14.29 24.74
C ARG A 283 40.42 14.40 23.29
N ILE A 284 39.58 14.96 22.43
CA ILE A 284 39.87 15.09 20.99
C ILE A 284 41.11 15.94 20.68
N GLN A 285 41.44 16.91 21.54
CA GLN A 285 42.60 17.80 21.40
C GLN A 285 43.94 17.19 21.87
N ILE A 286 43.96 15.93 22.32
CA ILE A 286 45.19 15.28 22.79
C ILE A 286 46.26 15.19 21.67
N PRO A 287 47.55 15.42 21.96
CA PRO A 287 48.62 15.14 21.01
C PRO A 287 48.64 13.66 20.61
N VAL A 288 48.97 13.37 19.34
CA VAL A 288 48.90 12.02 18.78
C VAL A 288 49.84 11.05 19.47
N ASP A 289 51.07 11.46 19.77
CA ASP A 289 52.03 10.57 20.44
C ASP A 289 51.54 10.12 21.82
N VAL A 290 50.91 11.02 22.57
CA VAL A 290 50.33 10.71 23.89
C VAL A 290 49.12 9.78 23.76
N LEU A 291 48.35 9.91 22.68
CA LEU A 291 47.24 9.01 22.39
C LEU A 291 47.73 7.57 22.15
N PHE A 292 48.73 7.41 21.29
CA PHE A 292 49.25 6.09 20.93
C PHE A 292 50.13 5.48 22.03
N THR A 293 50.80 6.27 22.87
CA THR A 293 51.49 5.73 24.06
C THR A 293 50.50 5.15 25.06
N ARG A 294 49.36 5.83 25.30
CA ARG A 294 48.26 5.29 26.12
C ARG A 294 47.65 4.04 25.50
N LEU A 295 47.46 4.03 24.18
CA LEU A 295 46.93 2.86 23.46
C LEU A 295 47.86 1.65 23.60
N THR A 296 49.18 1.87 23.50
CA THR A 296 50.20 0.84 23.71
C THR A 296 50.11 0.26 25.13
N ALA A 297 49.89 1.10 26.13
CA ALA A 297 49.77 0.65 27.52
C ALA A 297 48.51 -0.19 27.78
N ILE A 298 47.44 0.00 27.00
CA ILE A 298 46.17 -0.74 27.15
C ILE A 298 46.20 -2.05 26.37
N ARG A 299 46.92 -2.12 25.25
CA ARG A 299 46.95 -3.30 24.38
C ARG A 299 48.11 -4.25 24.72
N PRO A 300 47.84 -5.48 25.19
CA PRO A 300 48.89 -6.44 25.54
C PRO A 300 49.65 -6.98 24.32
N HIS A 301 49.05 -6.93 23.13
CA HIS A 301 49.61 -7.47 21.88
C HIS A 301 50.32 -6.42 21.01
N GLY A 302 50.53 -5.20 21.51
CA GLY A 302 51.12 -4.10 20.75
C GLY A 302 50.15 -3.37 19.81
N LEU A 303 50.70 -2.48 18.97
CA LEU A 303 49.93 -1.73 17.96
C LEU A 303 49.68 -2.60 16.72
N THR A 304 48.49 -2.50 16.16
CA THR A 304 48.15 -3.09 14.87
C THR A 304 48.69 -2.25 13.73
N GLU A 305 48.82 -2.84 12.54
CA GLU A 305 49.23 -2.16 11.32
C GLU A 305 48.31 -0.97 10.97
N LEU A 306 47.01 -1.08 11.26
CA LEU A 306 46.05 0.01 11.09
C LEU A 306 46.33 1.16 12.06
N ASP A 307 46.74 0.88 13.30
CA ASP A 307 47.10 1.90 14.28
C ASP A 307 48.33 2.70 13.84
N HIS A 308 49.32 2.05 13.23
CA HIS A 308 50.50 2.71 12.68
C HIS A 308 50.12 3.71 11.59
N ARG A 309 49.25 3.31 10.65
CA ARG A 309 48.72 4.21 9.60
C ARG A 309 47.87 5.35 10.17
N LEU A 310 47.08 5.07 11.20
CA LEU A 310 46.29 6.09 11.88
C LEU A 310 47.20 7.09 12.61
N ARG A 311 48.31 6.65 13.20
CA ARG A 311 49.25 7.54 13.88
C ARG A 311 49.81 8.61 12.95
N GLU A 312 50.14 8.25 11.72
CA GLU A 312 50.65 9.20 10.72
C GLU A 312 49.57 10.20 10.25
N LYS A 313 48.31 9.76 10.18
CA LYS A 313 47.22 10.54 9.60
C LYS A 313 46.43 11.39 10.60
N LEU A 314 46.45 11.06 11.90
CA LEU A 314 45.67 11.75 12.95
C LEU A 314 46.35 13.00 13.55
N VAL A 315 47.38 13.54 12.90
CA VAL A 315 48.19 14.67 13.41
C VAL A 315 47.36 15.94 13.57
N SER A 316 46.50 16.25 12.60
CA SER A 316 45.68 17.47 12.60
C SER A 316 44.40 17.31 13.43
N LEU A 317 43.85 18.43 13.94
CA LEU A 317 42.54 18.39 14.60
C LEU A 317 41.43 18.00 13.60
N GLU A 318 41.52 18.47 12.36
CA GLU A 318 40.55 18.16 11.30
C GLU A 318 40.50 16.66 10.96
N SER A 319 41.65 15.99 10.85
CA SER A 319 41.70 14.53 10.63
C SER A 319 41.05 13.74 11.78
N LYS A 320 41.17 14.21 13.03
CA LYS A 320 40.50 13.61 14.19
C LYS A 320 38.97 13.82 14.15
N LEU A 321 38.49 14.96 13.65
CA LEU A 321 37.05 15.18 13.45
C LEU A 321 36.50 14.29 12.33
N LEU A 322 37.25 14.15 11.23
CA LEU A 322 36.91 13.25 10.12
C LEU A 322 36.91 11.78 10.57
N TYR A 323 37.82 11.38 11.46
CA TYR A 323 37.81 10.05 12.10
C TYR A 323 36.50 9.75 12.83
N LEU A 324 35.93 10.72 13.56
CA LEU A 324 34.66 10.52 14.26
C LEU A 324 33.45 10.40 13.31
N LYS A 325 33.55 11.00 12.11
CA LYS A 325 32.51 10.95 11.08
C LYS A 325 32.58 9.68 10.23
N PHE A 326 33.76 9.35 9.70
CA PHE A 326 33.95 8.30 8.70
C PHE A 326 34.53 6.99 9.24
N GLY A 327 35.11 7.01 10.43
CA GLY A 327 35.64 5.82 11.11
C GLY A 327 37.13 5.54 10.85
N PRO A 328 37.69 4.53 11.56
CA PRO A 328 39.10 4.14 11.48
C PRO A 328 39.54 3.66 10.09
N ASP A 329 38.78 2.78 9.45
CA ASP A 329 39.14 2.21 8.14
C ASP A 329 39.31 3.29 7.06
N ALA A 330 38.38 4.25 7.02
CA ALA A 330 38.39 5.34 6.04
C ALA A 330 39.63 6.24 6.18
N ILE A 331 40.08 6.51 7.40
CA ILE A 331 41.29 7.30 7.64
C ILE A 331 42.53 6.44 7.36
N GLY A 332 42.60 5.23 7.89
CA GLY A 332 43.79 4.38 7.81
C GLY A 332 44.09 3.89 6.38
N ASN A 333 43.11 3.29 5.73
CA ASN A 333 43.31 2.50 4.50
C ASN A 333 43.02 3.27 3.20
N CYS A 334 42.37 4.44 3.26
CA CYS A 334 42.15 5.23 2.04
C CYS A 334 43.46 5.83 1.49
N LEU A 335 43.73 5.57 0.20
CA LEU A 335 44.93 6.02 -0.51
C LEU A 335 44.76 7.39 -1.20
N PHE A 336 43.55 7.73 -1.62
CA PHE A 336 43.27 8.96 -2.38
C PHE A 336 42.64 10.07 -1.53
N CYS A 337 42.28 9.76 -0.27
CA CYS A 337 41.59 10.71 0.59
C CYS A 337 42.55 11.77 1.15
N LYS A 338 42.13 13.03 1.09
CA LYS A 338 42.87 14.18 1.63
C LYS A 338 42.04 14.87 2.71
N ALA A 339 42.68 15.33 3.78
CA ALA A 339 42.01 16.02 4.88
C ALA A 339 41.26 17.27 4.42
N ASP A 340 41.80 17.99 3.44
CA ASP A 340 41.21 19.22 2.89
C ASP A 340 39.92 18.96 2.07
N ASP A 341 39.76 17.74 1.52
CA ASP A 341 38.59 17.36 0.73
C ASP A 341 37.79 16.23 1.40
N HIS A 342 36.85 16.65 2.25
CA HIS A 342 35.93 15.75 2.96
C HIS A 342 35.09 14.85 2.04
N ARG A 343 34.86 15.22 0.77
CA ARG A 343 34.08 14.42 -0.18
C ARG A 343 34.81 13.15 -0.59
N SER A 344 36.14 13.19 -0.65
CA SER A 344 36.96 12.01 -0.95
C SER A 344 36.71 10.86 0.05
N PHE A 345 36.60 11.16 1.35
CA PHE A 345 36.26 10.17 2.38
C PHE A 345 34.82 9.66 2.26
N TYR A 346 33.88 10.51 1.82
CA TYR A 346 32.51 10.09 1.57
C TYR A 346 32.43 9.04 0.45
N TYR A 347 33.11 9.24 -0.68
CA TYR A 347 33.07 8.27 -1.77
C TYR A 347 33.69 6.91 -1.39
N TYR A 348 34.75 6.91 -0.60
CA TYR A 348 35.33 5.67 -0.06
C TYR A 348 34.35 4.94 0.86
N THR A 349 33.77 5.65 1.83
CA THR A 349 32.84 5.06 2.82
C THR A 349 31.46 4.72 2.27
N MET A 350 31.07 5.30 1.13
CA MET A 350 29.78 5.03 0.49
C MET A 350 29.58 3.54 0.21
N SER A 351 30.64 2.83 -0.19
CA SER A 351 30.56 1.39 -0.48
C SER A 351 30.29 0.56 0.79
N SER A 352 31.02 0.82 1.88
CA SER A 352 30.82 0.09 3.14
C SER A 352 29.48 0.39 3.79
N VAL A 353 28.98 1.62 3.64
CA VAL A 353 27.65 2.03 4.11
C VAL A 353 26.52 1.41 3.27
N LEU A 354 26.68 1.34 1.95
CA LEU A 354 25.67 0.80 1.03
C LEU A 354 25.54 -0.73 1.11
N THR A 355 26.64 -1.43 1.38
CA THR A 355 26.70 -2.91 1.43
C THR A 355 25.58 -3.55 2.25
N PRO A 356 25.36 -3.20 3.53
CA PRO A 356 24.27 -3.79 4.32
C PRO A 356 22.87 -3.48 3.77
N HIS A 357 22.67 -2.32 3.13
CA HIS A 357 21.39 -1.99 2.49
C HIS A 357 21.13 -2.85 1.25
N VAL A 358 22.14 -3.04 0.40
CA VAL A 358 22.03 -3.89 -0.79
C VAL A 358 21.82 -5.34 -0.41
N PHE A 359 22.55 -5.83 0.59
CA PHE A 359 22.35 -7.17 1.13
C PHE A 359 20.92 -7.34 1.66
N ASN A 360 20.43 -6.42 2.48
CA ASN A 360 19.07 -6.53 3.03
C ASN A 360 17.99 -6.41 1.94
N LEU A 361 18.20 -5.54 0.95
CA LEU A 361 17.32 -5.43 -0.22
C LEU A 361 17.24 -6.75 -0.99
N ALA A 362 18.36 -7.44 -1.19
CA ALA A 362 18.39 -8.73 -1.87
C ALA A 362 17.63 -9.81 -1.07
N VAL A 363 17.81 -9.82 0.25
CA VAL A 363 17.08 -10.70 1.17
C VAL A 363 15.57 -10.45 1.09
N LEU A 364 15.15 -9.20 1.21
CA LEU A 364 13.73 -8.82 1.13
C LEU A 364 13.14 -9.14 -0.23
N ALA A 365 13.88 -8.90 -1.31
CA ALA A 365 13.46 -9.23 -2.66
C ALA A 365 13.26 -10.74 -2.85
N ALA A 366 14.12 -11.57 -2.26
CA ALA A 366 13.95 -13.02 -2.26
C ALA A 366 12.75 -13.46 -1.40
N ALA A 367 12.66 -12.96 -0.17
CA ALA A 367 11.61 -13.28 0.81
C ALA A 367 10.21 -12.76 0.42
N THR A 368 10.11 -11.82 -0.51
CA THR A 368 8.83 -11.31 -1.05
C THR A 368 8.59 -11.72 -2.50
N SER A 369 9.47 -12.54 -3.09
CA SER A 369 9.30 -13.00 -4.47
C SER A 369 8.16 -14.01 -4.60
N GLY A 370 7.45 -13.95 -5.74
CA GLY A 370 6.41 -14.93 -6.07
C GLY A 370 6.96 -16.34 -6.27
N MET A 371 8.24 -16.47 -6.66
CA MET A 371 8.90 -17.76 -6.86
C MET A 371 9.14 -18.52 -5.55
N PHE A 372 9.49 -17.82 -4.47
CA PHE A 372 9.79 -18.45 -3.18
C PHE A 372 8.58 -18.50 -2.23
N VAL A 373 7.68 -17.51 -2.27
CA VAL A 373 6.60 -17.35 -1.28
C VAL A 373 5.19 -17.44 -1.87
N GLY A 374 5.03 -17.20 -3.16
CA GLY A 374 3.73 -17.15 -3.84
C GLY A 374 3.10 -15.75 -3.82
N GLU A 375 1.80 -15.69 -4.12
CA GLU A 375 1.04 -14.43 -4.27
C GLU A 375 1.01 -13.59 -2.98
N GLU A 376 1.03 -14.23 -1.82
CA GLU A 376 1.04 -13.53 -0.52
C GLU A 376 2.30 -12.67 -0.33
N GLY A 377 3.44 -13.09 -0.92
CA GLY A 377 4.70 -12.36 -0.87
C GLY A 377 4.74 -11.19 -1.85
N THR A 378 4.21 -11.38 -3.06
CA THR A 378 4.34 -10.40 -4.15
C THR A 378 3.63 -9.08 -3.86
N MET A 379 2.53 -9.11 -3.10
CA MET A 379 1.81 -7.91 -2.69
C MET A 379 2.68 -6.93 -1.90
N TRP A 380 3.55 -7.45 -1.03
CA TRP A 380 4.38 -6.63 -0.14
C TRP A 380 5.74 -6.27 -0.76
N ARG A 381 6.12 -6.91 -1.86
CA ARG A 381 7.42 -6.69 -2.52
C ARG A 381 7.64 -5.22 -2.86
N ARG A 382 6.68 -4.56 -3.53
CA ARG A 382 6.82 -3.14 -3.90
C ARG A 382 7.02 -2.24 -2.68
N PHE A 383 6.28 -2.49 -1.61
CA PHE A 383 6.39 -1.74 -0.37
C PHE A 383 7.77 -1.96 0.29
N ALA A 384 8.20 -3.22 0.44
CA ALA A 384 9.48 -3.57 1.02
C ALA A 384 10.66 -2.97 0.23
N THR A 385 10.63 -3.03 -1.11
CA THR A 385 11.67 -2.45 -1.96
C THR A 385 11.72 -0.93 -1.85
N ILE A 386 10.57 -0.26 -1.85
CA ILE A 386 10.52 1.21 -1.72
C ILE A 386 11.06 1.65 -0.36
N CYS A 387 10.60 1.01 0.73
CA CYS A 387 11.06 1.35 2.07
C CYS A 387 12.56 1.11 2.24
N SER A 388 13.09 0.00 1.72
CA SER A 388 14.53 -0.31 1.74
C SER A 388 15.36 0.74 1.00
N VAL A 389 14.92 1.15 -0.21
CA VAL A 389 15.59 2.21 -0.98
C VAL A 389 15.54 3.56 -0.26
N ILE A 390 14.38 3.92 0.32
CA ILE A 390 14.25 5.17 1.08
C ILE A 390 15.20 5.18 2.28
N ILE A 391 15.28 4.09 3.04
CA ILE A 391 16.18 3.98 4.19
C ILE A 391 17.64 4.14 3.75
N ALA A 392 18.05 3.52 2.64
CA ALA A 392 19.40 3.65 2.09
C ALA A 392 19.72 5.10 1.69
N VAL A 393 18.78 5.77 1.00
CA VAL A 393 18.94 7.19 0.59
C VAL A 393 19.04 8.10 1.82
N VAL A 394 18.19 7.89 2.82
CA VAL A 394 18.20 8.68 4.07
C VAL A 394 19.50 8.47 4.85
N ASP A 395 20.03 7.26 4.92
CA ASP A 395 21.31 6.98 5.60
C ASP A 395 22.48 7.64 4.87
N MET A 396 22.51 7.58 3.53
CA MET A 396 23.51 8.28 2.71
C MET A 396 23.43 9.80 2.84
N SER A 397 22.23 10.37 2.81
CA SER A 397 22.05 11.82 2.98
C SER A 397 22.45 12.25 4.38
N TYR A 398 22.15 11.44 5.41
CA TYR A 398 22.55 11.70 6.78
C TYR A 398 24.08 11.73 6.94
N LEU A 399 24.81 10.81 6.30
CA LEU A 399 26.28 10.84 6.26
C LEU A 399 26.81 12.05 5.50
N SER A 400 26.22 12.38 4.36
CA SER A 400 26.64 13.50 3.51
C SER A 400 26.52 14.84 4.24
N GLU A 401 25.35 15.12 4.80
CA GLU A 401 24.99 16.42 5.39
C GLU A 401 25.56 16.65 6.79
N TYR A 402 26.07 15.62 7.46
CA TYR A 402 26.57 15.75 8.83
C TYR A 402 27.77 16.70 8.94
N ASP A 403 27.63 17.73 9.77
CA ASP A 403 28.68 18.69 10.09
C ASP A 403 29.63 18.14 11.17
N HIS A 404 30.82 17.74 10.74
CA HIS A 404 31.89 17.22 11.60
C HIS A 404 32.53 18.30 12.48
N LYS A 405 32.34 19.60 12.17
CA LYS A 405 32.94 20.71 12.94
C LYS A 405 32.23 20.96 14.27
N LEU A 406 31.05 20.38 14.48
CA LEU A 406 30.33 20.48 15.75
C LEU A 406 31.16 19.92 16.93
N ASN A 407 31.89 18.84 16.69
CA ASN A 407 32.76 18.20 17.67
C ASN A 407 34.03 19.01 17.98
N ALA A 408 34.37 20.04 17.20
CA ALA A 408 35.56 20.87 17.45
C ALA A 408 35.45 21.66 18.76
N LYS A 409 34.23 21.95 19.21
CA LYS A 409 33.94 22.72 20.44
C LYS A 409 33.85 21.85 21.69
N ALA A 410 33.79 20.51 21.54
CA ALA A 410 33.67 19.60 22.66
C ALA A 410 34.99 19.51 23.44
N THR A 411 34.90 19.67 24.77
CA THR A 411 36.08 19.62 25.67
C THR A 411 36.17 18.32 26.46
N ARG A 412 35.04 17.64 26.68
CA ARG A 412 34.93 16.35 27.37
C ARG A 412 34.64 15.22 26.39
N LEU A 413 34.93 13.99 26.80
CA LEU A 413 34.62 12.79 26.02
C LEU A 413 33.12 12.53 25.91
N GLU A 414 32.37 12.81 26.98
CA GLU A 414 30.91 12.61 27.04
C GLU A 414 30.15 13.54 26.09
N ASP A 415 30.69 14.73 25.84
CA ASP A 415 30.11 15.73 24.92
C ASP A 415 30.44 15.42 23.45
N LEU A 416 31.25 14.38 23.19
CA LEU A 416 31.71 14.05 21.85
C LEU A 416 30.66 13.22 21.11
N ASP A 417 30.22 13.71 19.96
CA ASP A 417 29.30 12.97 19.12
C ASP A 417 30.05 11.93 18.28
N MET A 418 29.97 10.66 18.70
CA MET A 418 30.56 9.51 18.02
C MET A 418 29.70 9.06 16.82
N PHE A 419 29.63 9.93 15.81
CA PHE A 419 28.72 9.79 14.66
C PHE A 419 28.85 8.43 13.93
N PHE A 420 30.06 7.99 13.61
CA PHE A 420 30.31 6.73 12.90
C PHE A 420 29.71 5.51 13.63
N TRP A 421 30.01 5.34 14.92
CA TRP A 421 29.48 4.24 15.73
C TRP A 421 27.98 4.34 15.96
N ARG A 422 27.47 5.56 16.18
CA ARG A 422 26.04 5.79 16.36
C ARG A 422 25.25 5.43 15.10
N THR A 423 25.71 5.89 13.93
CA THR A 423 25.07 5.57 12.65
C THR A 423 25.17 4.10 12.30
N HIS A 424 26.31 3.46 12.59
CA HIS A 424 26.45 2.01 12.48
C HIS A 424 25.34 1.28 13.25
N THR A 425 25.15 1.58 14.53
CA THR A 425 24.07 0.97 15.33
C THR A 425 22.68 1.27 14.78
N TYR A 426 22.38 2.53 14.45
CA TYR A 426 21.07 2.89 13.90
C TYR A 426 20.76 2.20 12.59
N ARG A 427 21.74 2.07 11.69
CA ARG A 427 21.58 1.39 10.39
C ARG A 427 21.07 -0.03 10.57
N TYR A 428 21.77 -0.83 11.39
CA TYR A 428 21.38 -2.22 11.63
C TYR A 428 20.04 -2.36 12.37
N VAL A 429 19.75 -1.47 13.33
CA VAL A 429 18.46 -1.45 14.02
C VAL A 429 17.31 -1.12 13.06
N VAL A 430 17.49 -0.13 12.18
CA VAL A 430 16.47 0.27 11.21
C VAL A 430 16.23 -0.85 10.18
N LEU A 431 17.30 -1.49 9.69
CA LEU A 431 17.18 -2.63 8.77
C LEU A 431 16.48 -3.82 9.43
N ALA A 432 16.88 -4.20 10.65
CA ALA A 432 16.24 -5.26 11.41
C ALA A 432 14.76 -4.95 11.70
N GLY A 433 14.44 -3.68 11.99
CA GLY A 433 13.08 -3.21 12.20
C GLY A 433 12.22 -3.28 10.93
N LEU A 434 12.79 -2.99 9.77
CA LEU A 434 12.10 -3.15 8.49
C LEU A 434 11.81 -4.63 8.19
N ASP A 435 12.77 -5.53 8.44
CA ASP A 435 12.58 -6.98 8.23
C ASP A 435 11.49 -7.53 9.16
N ALA A 436 11.51 -7.11 10.43
CA ALA A 436 10.49 -7.48 11.40
C ALA A 436 9.10 -6.96 10.99
N LEU A 437 9.01 -5.73 10.47
CA LEU A 437 7.77 -5.15 9.98
C LEU A 437 7.23 -5.93 8.76
N VAL A 438 8.08 -6.18 7.77
CA VAL A 438 7.69 -6.94 6.56
C VAL A 438 7.27 -8.37 6.92
N GLY A 439 8.03 -9.03 7.79
CA GLY A 439 7.67 -10.35 8.33
C GLY A 439 6.33 -10.34 9.06
N TRP A 440 6.09 -9.32 9.89
CA TRP A 440 4.80 -9.16 10.58
C TRP A 440 3.63 -8.98 9.61
N LEU A 441 3.79 -8.17 8.56
CA LEU A 441 2.78 -7.98 7.52
C LEU A 441 2.50 -9.27 6.74
N LEU A 442 3.54 -10.02 6.36
CA LEU A 442 3.41 -11.31 5.69
C LEU A 442 2.68 -12.34 6.56
N PHE A 443 2.97 -12.38 7.86
CA PHE A 443 2.25 -13.23 8.80
C PHE A 443 0.76 -12.87 8.87
N LEU A 444 0.45 -11.57 8.96
CA LEU A 444 -0.93 -11.12 9.08
C LEU A 444 -1.76 -11.33 7.79
N SER A 445 -1.16 -11.12 6.61
CA SER A 445 -1.85 -11.36 5.33
C SER A 445 -2.04 -12.85 5.09
N SER A 446 -0.99 -13.67 5.25
CA SER A 446 -1.04 -15.11 4.96
C SER A 446 -1.96 -15.92 5.89
N THR A 447 -2.23 -15.41 7.10
CA THR A 447 -3.16 -16.04 8.06
C THR A 447 -4.60 -15.53 7.95
N ASN A 448 -4.90 -14.68 6.96
CA ASN A 448 -6.20 -14.00 6.79
C ASN A 448 -6.66 -13.22 8.04
N ARG A 449 -5.72 -12.73 8.85
CA ARG A 449 -6.03 -11.92 10.05
C ARG A 449 -6.15 -10.43 9.74
N ALA A 450 -5.48 -9.99 8.68
CA ALA A 450 -5.43 -8.62 8.20
C ALA A 450 -5.26 -8.63 6.68
N PHE A 451 -5.68 -7.56 5.99
CA PHE A 451 -5.47 -7.41 4.54
C PHE A 451 -6.04 -8.56 3.69
N VAL A 452 -7.21 -9.10 4.10
CA VAL A 452 -7.90 -10.19 3.39
C VAL A 452 -8.36 -9.71 2.02
N ILE A 453 -7.86 -10.35 0.96
CA ILE A 453 -8.39 -10.17 -0.39
C ILE A 453 -9.80 -10.78 -0.41
N PRO A 454 -10.85 -10.00 -0.71
CA PRO A 454 -12.19 -10.54 -0.76
C PRO A 454 -12.29 -11.59 -1.87
N VAL A 455 -12.96 -12.70 -1.57
CA VAL A 455 -13.28 -13.74 -2.57
C VAL A 455 -14.02 -13.09 -3.74
N SER A 456 -13.56 -13.33 -4.97
CA SER A 456 -14.18 -12.75 -6.15
C SER A 456 -15.64 -13.20 -6.28
N ALA A 457 -16.49 -12.38 -6.90
CA ALA A 457 -17.90 -12.75 -7.08
C ALA A 457 -18.03 -14.08 -7.85
N GLU A 458 -17.11 -14.34 -8.78
CA GLU A 458 -17.00 -15.56 -9.57
C GLU A 458 -16.65 -16.78 -8.70
N GLU A 459 -15.63 -16.68 -7.84
CA GLU A 459 -15.23 -17.78 -6.95
C GLU A 459 -16.33 -18.08 -5.92
N ARG A 460 -17.08 -17.06 -5.47
CA ARG A 460 -18.27 -17.25 -4.61
C ARG A 460 -19.42 -17.95 -5.36
N LEU A 461 -19.66 -17.57 -6.61
CA LEU A 461 -20.65 -18.23 -7.47
C LEU A 461 -20.25 -19.69 -7.70
N GLU A 462 -19.01 -19.96 -8.05
CA GLU A 462 -18.51 -21.31 -8.29
C GLU A 462 -18.65 -22.20 -7.04
N ALA A 463 -18.27 -21.70 -5.87
CA ALA A 463 -18.44 -22.43 -4.62
C ALA A 463 -19.90 -22.75 -4.32
N THR A 464 -20.81 -21.78 -4.55
CA THR A 464 -22.24 -21.97 -4.34
C THR A 464 -22.83 -22.96 -5.34
N THR A 465 -22.43 -22.87 -6.61
CA THR A 465 -22.84 -23.78 -7.67
C THR A 465 -22.38 -25.21 -7.38
N LYS A 466 -21.14 -25.43 -6.91
CA LYS A 466 -20.66 -26.77 -6.50
C LYS A 466 -21.50 -27.38 -5.38
N VAL A 467 -21.88 -26.59 -4.39
CA VAL A 467 -22.77 -27.06 -3.31
C VAL A 467 -24.15 -27.40 -3.86
N LEU A 468 -24.69 -26.56 -4.74
CA LEU A 468 -25.98 -26.79 -5.39
C LEU A 468 -25.98 -28.05 -6.28
N ASP A 469 -24.91 -28.28 -7.05
CA ASP A 469 -24.75 -29.46 -7.88
C ASP A 469 -24.64 -30.74 -7.05
N SER A 470 -23.94 -30.68 -5.91
CA SER A 470 -23.91 -31.80 -4.96
C SER A 470 -25.28 -32.08 -4.35
N ALA A 471 -26.04 -31.04 -4.00
CA ALA A 471 -27.41 -31.21 -3.51
C ALA A 471 -28.33 -31.77 -4.60
N ARG A 472 -28.24 -31.26 -5.83
CA ARG A 472 -29.01 -31.72 -6.99
C ARG A 472 -28.72 -33.18 -7.31
N SER A 473 -27.46 -33.60 -7.32
CA SER A 473 -27.09 -34.99 -7.60
C SER A 473 -27.64 -35.95 -6.54
N LYS A 474 -27.57 -35.58 -5.25
CA LYS A 474 -28.19 -36.35 -4.15
C LYS A 474 -29.71 -36.43 -4.28
N MET A 475 -30.38 -35.32 -4.58
CA MET A 475 -31.84 -35.32 -4.80
C MET A 475 -32.23 -36.18 -6.01
N SER A 476 -31.48 -36.10 -7.11
CA SER A 476 -31.72 -36.93 -8.29
C SER A 476 -31.53 -38.41 -7.98
N ALA A 477 -30.49 -38.77 -7.22
CA ALA A 477 -30.26 -40.15 -6.80
C ALA A 477 -31.39 -40.65 -5.89
N ALA A 478 -31.83 -39.84 -4.92
CA ALA A 478 -32.96 -40.15 -4.06
C ALA A 478 -34.26 -40.33 -4.86
N ALA A 479 -34.51 -39.48 -5.86
CA ALA A 479 -35.67 -39.60 -6.72
C ALA A 479 -35.64 -40.89 -7.55
N VAL A 480 -34.47 -41.29 -8.06
CA VAL A 480 -34.31 -42.58 -8.77
C VAL A 480 -34.53 -43.76 -7.82
N LEU A 481 -34.01 -43.70 -6.60
CA LEU A 481 -34.24 -44.72 -5.58
C LEU A 481 -35.73 -44.84 -5.21
N LEU A 482 -36.40 -43.72 -4.96
CA LEU A 482 -37.84 -43.72 -4.67
C LEU A 482 -38.66 -44.27 -5.84
N ASN A 483 -38.33 -43.87 -7.07
CA ASN A 483 -39.00 -44.41 -8.26
C ASN A 483 -38.75 -45.90 -8.46
N THR A 484 -37.54 -46.38 -8.21
CA THR A 484 -37.20 -47.81 -8.34
C THR A 484 -37.89 -48.64 -7.26
N VAL A 485 -37.89 -48.17 -6.00
CA VAL A 485 -38.62 -48.82 -4.90
C VAL A 485 -40.12 -48.89 -5.20
N ASN A 486 -40.72 -47.80 -5.71
CA ASN A 486 -42.16 -47.77 -5.96
C ASN A 486 -42.56 -48.61 -7.18
N ARG A 487 -41.68 -48.76 -8.18
CA ARG A 487 -41.93 -49.56 -9.39
C ARG A 487 -41.74 -51.06 -9.19
N ASP A 488 -40.80 -51.47 -8.33
CA ASP A 488 -40.56 -52.88 -8.02
C ASP A 488 -41.49 -53.36 -6.89
N GLU A 489 -42.30 -54.37 -7.15
CA GLU A 489 -43.25 -54.91 -6.17
C GLU A 489 -42.55 -55.49 -4.93
N SER A 490 -41.40 -56.14 -5.09
CA SER A 490 -40.65 -56.74 -3.98
C SER A 490 -40.02 -55.69 -3.08
N LEU A 491 -39.50 -54.59 -3.64
CA LEU A 491 -38.90 -53.49 -2.88
C LEU A 491 -39.97 -52.64 -2.19
N ARG A 492 -41.08 -52.38 -2.88
CA ARG A 492 -42.24 -51.69 -2.29
C ARG A 492 -42.81 -52.46 -1.10
N GLY A 493 -43.00 -53.77 -1.22
CA GLY A 493 -43.47 -54.59 -0.11
C GLY A 493 -42.53 -54.58 1.10
N LYS A 494 -41.21 -54.54 0.88
CA LYS A 494 -40.22 -54.38 1.97
C LYS A 494 -40.28 -53.00 2.61
N ALA A 495 -40.43 -51.94 1.82
CA ALA A 495 -40.54 -50.57 2.33
C ALA A 495 -41.81 -50.38 3.16
N ASP A 496 -42.96 -50.85 2.67
CA ASP A 496 -44.22 -50.81 3.40
C ASP A 496 -44.13 -51.65 4.69
N GLY A 497 -43.57 -52.86 4.60
CA GLY A 497 -43.34 -53.72 5.76
C GLY A 497 -42.43 -53.09 6.82
N TYR A 498 -41.38 -52.38 6.39
CA TYR A 498 -40.51 -51.61 7.29
C TYR A 498 -41.31 -50.55 8.05
N TRP A 499 -42.10 -49.72 7.37
CA TRP A 499 -42.86 -48.64 8.00
C TRP A 499 -43.95 -49.15 8.93
N VAL A 500 -44.63 -50.26 8.57
CA VAL A 500 -45.60 -50.92 9.44
C VAL A 500 -44.92 -51.46 10.69
N ASN A 501 -43.76 -52.12 10.54
CA ASN A 501 -43.02 -52.65 11.67
C ASN A 501 -42.46 -51.53 12.57
N GLU A 502 -41.93 -50.46 11.99
CA GLU A 502 -41.45 -49.29 12.73
C GLU A 502 -42.57 -48.63 13.52
N ASN A 503 -43.75 -48.43 12.93
CA ASN A 503 -44.91 -47.91 13.64
C ASN A 503 -45.35 -48.82 14.79
N ARG A 504 -45.33 -50.15 14.58
CA ARG A 504 -45.64 -51.11 15.64
C ARG A 504 -44.62 -51.03 16.78
N VAL A 505 -43.33 -51.06 16.45
CA VAL A 505 -42.22 -50.99 17.43
C VAL A 505 -42.26 -49.66 18.18
N MET A 506 -42.45 -48.53 17.49
CA MET A 506 -42.59 -47.23 18.14
C MET A 506 -43.84 -47.13 19.01
N SER A 507 -44.95 -47.74 18.60
CA SER A 507 -46.15 -47.80 19.43
C SER A 507 -45.94 -48.66 20.68
N GLU A 508 -45.19 -49.75 20.59
CA GLU A 508 -44.82 -50.59 21.74
C GLU A 508 -43.90 -49.83 22.70
N ILE A 509 -42.86 -49.17 22.17
CA ILE A 509 -41.92 -48.35 22.94
C ILE A 509 -42.64 -47.15 23.60
N MET A 510 -43.52 -46.46 22.89
CA MET A 510 -44.36 -45.38 23.43
C MET A 510 -45.48 -45.88 24.35
N GLY A 511 -45.73 -47.18 24.43
CA GLY A 511 -46.61 -47.79 25.41
C GLY A 511 -45.97 -47.94 26.79
N GLU A 512 -44.63 -47.91 26.85
CA GLU A 512 -43.89 -47.99 28.11
C GLU A 512 -43.96 -46.65 28.86
N ARG A 513 -44.47 -46.68 30.09
CA ARG A 513 -44.62 -45.48 30.94
C ARG A 513 -43.31 -44.72 31.13
N GLU A 514 -42.21 -45.44 31.34
CA GLU A 514 -40.90 -44.83 31.56
C GLU A 514 -40.42 -44.01 30.34
N VAL A 515 -40.70 -44.49 29.13
CA VAL A 515 -40.35 -43.79 27.89
C VAL A 515 -41.21 -42.56 27.70
N VAL A 516 -42.53 -42.67 27.92
CA VAL A 516 -43.45 -41.53 27.82
C VAL A 516 -43.07 -40.43 28.81
N ASP A 517 -42.77 -40.79 30.06
CA ASP A 517 -42.36 -39.82 31.09
C ASP A 517 -41.02 -39.15 30.75
N SER A 518 -40.07 -39.91 30.18
CA SER A 518 -38.78 -39.40 29.71
C SER A 518 -38.92 -38.45 28.51
N VAL A 519 -39.77 -38.81 27.53
CA VAL A 519 -40.07 -37.96 26.37
C VAL A 519 -40.76 -36.68 26.82
N ASN A 520 -41.77 -36.76 27.67
CA ASN A 520 -42.51 -35.59 28.15
C ASN A 520 -41.60 -34.65 28.97
N ASN A 521 -40.71 -35.21 29.80
CA ASN A 521 -39.68 -34.44 30.51
C ASN A 521 -38.72 -33.72 29.53
N THR A 522 -38.27 -34.40 28.48
CA THR A 522 -37.39 -33.82 27.46
C THR A 522 -38.10 -32.71 26.67
N LEU A 523 -39.37 -32.90 26.32
CA LEU A 523 -40.19 -31.90 25.63
C LEU A 523 -40.46 -30.67 26.49
N GLN A 524 -40.62 -30.82 27.81
CA GLN A 524 -40.86 -29.68 28.71
C GLN A 524 -39.57 -28.94 29.07
N ASN A 525 -38.45 -29.65 29.24
CA ASN A 525 -37.23 -29.07 29.84
C ASN A 525 -36.10 -28.77 28.84
N ARG A 526 -36.03 -29.46 27.70
CA ARG A 526 -34.88 -29.35 26.77
C ARG A 526 -35.26 -28.88 25.37
N VAL A 527 -36.52 -29.03 24.97
CA VAL A 527 -36.96 -28.76 23.60
C VAL A 527 -37.99 -27.64 23.60
N ASN A 528 -37.70 -26.56 22.88
CA ASN A 528 -38.67 -25.48 22.71
C ASN A 528 -39.69 -25.85 21.64
N MET A 529 -40.82 -26.44 22.05
CA MET A 529 -41.89 -26.87 21.14
C MET A 529 -42.42 -25.72 20.28
N ALA A 530 -42.48 -24.50 20.81
CA ALA A 530 -42.94 -23.32 20.07
C ALA A 530 -41.98 -22.93 18.93
N ALA A 531 -40.67 -23.14 19.10
CA ALA A 531 -39.70 -22.91 18.03
C ALA A 531 -39.83 -23.97 16.92
N ILE A 532 -40.06 -25.23 17.29
CA ILE A 532 -40.24 -26.32 16.32
C ILE A 532 -41.54 -26.14 15.52
N THR A 533 -42.65 -25.80 16.18
CA THR A 533 -43.91 -25.55 15.49
C THR A 533 -43.80 -24.36 14.55
N LEU A 534 -43.14 -23.27 14.97
CA LEU A 534 -42.89 -22.11 14.09
C LEU A 534 -42.05 -22.49 12.85
N ASP A 535 -41.01 -23.31 13.03
CA ASP A 535 -40.15 -23.75 11.93
C ASP A 535 -40.90 -24.67 10.95
N ALA A 536 -41.71 -25.59 11.48
CA ALA A 536 -42.59 -26.43 10.67
C ALA A 536 -43.64 -25.62 9.89
N ASP A 537 -44.21 -24.59 10.52
CA ASP A 537 -45.19 -23.70 9.90
C ASP A 537 -44.54 -22.85 8.80
N SER A 538 -43.31 -22.39 9.03
CA SER A 538 -42.49 -21.70 8.02
C SER A 538 -42.16 -22.60 6.84
N TYR A 539 -41.71 -23.84 7.10
CA TYR A 539 -41.43 -24.82 6.07
C TYR A 539 -42.66 -25.10 5.21
N THR A 540 -43.82 -25.33 5.84
CA THR A 540 -45.08 -25.60 5.15
C THR A 540 -45.52 -24.42 4.29
N LYS A 541 -45.42 -23.18 4.82
CA LYS A 541 -45.71 -21.95 4.06
C LYS A 541 -44.78 -21.77 2.87
N ASN A 542 -43.49 -22.04 3.02
CA ASN A 542 -42.52 -21.94 1.92
C ASN A 542 -42.81 -22.99 0.83
N MET A 543 -43.16 -24.21 1.24
CA MET A 543 -43.51 -25.28 0.32
C MET A 543 -44.80 -24.95 -0.45
N MET A 544 -45.87 -24.56 0.27
CA MET A 544 -47.16 -24.13 -0.31
C MET A 544 -47.01 -22.90 -1.22
N GLY A 545 -46.20 -21.91 -0.82
CA GLY A 545 -45.91 -20.72 -1.62
C GLY A 545 -45.19 -21.05 -2.92
N SER A 546 -44.30 -22.06 -2.90
CA SER A 546 -43.67 -22.56 -4.14
C SER A 546 -44.70 -23.17 -5.10
N PHE A 547 -45.67 -23.94 -4.60
CA PHE A 547 -46.75 -24.50 -5.41
C PHE A 547 -47.70 -23.42 -5.94
N GLN A 548 -48.10 -22.45 -5.12
CA GLN A 548 -48.93 -21.32 -5.57
C GLN A 548 -48.23 -20.47 -6.65
N SER A 549 -46.91 -20.34 -6.59
CA SER A 549 -46.14 -19.66 -7.65
C SER A 549 -46.05 -20.45 -8.95
N MET A 550 -46.22 -21.77 -8.91
CA MET A 550 -46.28 -22.66 -10.08
C MET A 550 -47.70 -22.78 -10.65
N GLU A 551 -48.72 -22.56 -9.83
CA GLU A 551 -50.13 -22.77 -10.16
C GLU A 551 -50.91 -21.47 -10.43
N ALA A 552 -50.28 -20.31 -10.21
CA ALA A 552 -50.79 -19.04 -10.70
C ALA A 552 -50.85 -19.07 -12.24
N PRO A 553 -52.05 -19.01 -12.86
CA PRO A 553 -52.15 -18.95 -14.31
C PRO A 553 -51.47 -17.67 -14.81
N ALA A 554 -50.75 -17.85 -15.93
CA ALA A 554 -49.95 -16.85 -16.63
C ALA A 554 -50.69 -15.55 -16.97
#